data_AF-A0A958XR43-F1
#
_entry.id   AF-A0A958XR43-F1
#
_cell.length_a   1.000
_cell.length_b   1.000
_cell.length_c   1.000
_cell.angle_alpha   90.00
_cell.angle_beta   90.00
_cell.angle_gamma   90.00
#
_symmetry.space_group_name_H-M   'P 1'
#
loop_
_entity.id
_entity.type
_entity.pdbx_description
1 polymer ?
#
loop_
_entity_poly.entity_id
_entity_poly.type
_entity_poly.pdbx_seq_one_letter_code
_entity_poly.pdbx_strand_id
1 'polypeptide(L)'
;MKHYLPFLLIFFFASSLQAQEVHLKNITQLTFGGDNAEAYWSLDGKKLSFQSNNPAWGLECDQIFAMSVKKAIKKSGLKPGMISTGKGRTTCAFYMPNNKDVLYASTHLGGDPCPPTPDLRQSGKYLWPIYSTFDIFVA
;
A
#
# COMPACT_ATOMS: atom_id res chain seq x y z
N MET A 1 -16.10 33.87 47.27
CA MET A 1 -14.77 33.23 47.36
C MET A 1 -14.92 31.76 47.00
N LYS A 2 -14.46 31.34 45.81
CA LYS A 2 -14.34 29.93 45.43
C LYS A 2 -12.91 29.73 44.91
N HIS A 3 -12.12 29.00 45.66
CA HIS A 3 -10.74 28.67 45.32
C HIS A 3 -10.74 27.57 44.26
N TYR A 4 -10.02 27.79 43.16
CA TYR A 4 -9.67 26.74 42.20
C TYR A 4 -8.19 26.43 42.36
N LEU A 5 -7.89 25.19 42.71
CA LEU A 5 -6.56 24.62 42.82
C LEU A 5 -6.15 24.10 41.42
N PRO A 6 -5.02 24.53 40.82
CA PRO A 6 -4.66 24.04 39.50
C PRO A 6 -4.02 22.65 39.62
N PHE A 7 -4.59 21.69 38.90
CA PHE A 7 -4.08 20.33 38.77
C PHE A 7 -2.87 20.36 37.81
N LEU A 8 -1.67 20.12 38.32
CA LEU A 8 -0.44 20.10 37.52
C LEU A 8 -0.31 18.72 36.85
N LEU A 9 -0.59 18.65 35.54
CA LEU A 9 -0.42 17.46 34.72
C LEU A 9 1.08 17.26 34.39
N ILE A 10 1.68 16.22 34.98
CA ILE A 10 3.04 15.77 34.64
C ILE A 10 2.96 14.91 33.38
N PHE A 11 3.53 15.40 32.27
CA PHE A 11 3.67 14.62 31.03
C PHE A 11 4.88 13.69 31.14
N PHE A 12 4.64 12.38 31.23
CA PHE A 12 5.65 11.36 30.99
C PHE A 12 5.89 11.22 29.49
N PHE A 13 7.02 11.72 28.99
CA PHE A 13 7.51 11.38 27.65
C PHE A 13 8.16 9.99 27.70
N ALA A 14 7.42 8.97 27.30
CA ALA A 14 7.97 7.65 27.04
C ALA A 14 8.66 7.66 25.67
N SER A 15 9.99 7.85 25.66
CA SER A 15 10.81 7.71 24.46
C SER A 15 10.91 6.23 24.09
N SER A 16 10.20 5.78 23.06
CA SER A 16 10.36 4.43 22.52
C SER A 16 11.74 4.30 21.85
N LEU A 17 12.67 3.58 22.49
CA LEU A 17 13.90 3.11 21.87
C LEU A 17 13.54 2.01 20.86
N GLN A 18 13.27 2.36 19.60
CA GLN A 18 13.28 1.37 18.53
C GLN A 18 14.73 1.00 18.23
N ALA A 19 15.08 -0.27 18.40
CA ALA A 19 16.35 -0.80 17.94
C ALA A 19 16.46 -0.58 16.43
N GLN A 20 17.37 0.28 16.02
CA GLN A 20 17.58 0.62 14.62
C GLN A 20 18.33 -0.51 13.92
N GLU A 21 17.89 -0.91 12.72
CA GLU A 21 18.58 -1.92 11.90
C GLU A 21 20.02 -1.42 11.56
N VAL A 22 21.03 -2.28 11.71
CA VAL A 22 22.46 -1.92 11.62
C VAL A 22 23.19 -2.36 10.34
N HIS A 23 22.63 -3.29 9.56
CA HIS A 23 23.26 -3.84 8.35
C HIS A 23 22.88 -3.07 7.07
N LEU A 24 21.69 -2.47 7.04
CA LEU A 24 21.17 -1.76 5.90
C LEU A 24 21.66 -0.31 5.90
N LYS A 25 22.25 0.11 4.79
CA LYS A 25 22.73 1.48 4.56
C LYS A 25 22.02 2.07 3.35
N ASN A 26 21.90 3.41 3.33
CA ASN A 26 21.29 4.15 2.22
C ASN A 26 19.83 3.74 1.89
N ILE A 27 19.07 3.33 2.91
CA ILE A 27 17.64 3.01 2.74
C ILE A 27 16.91 4.30 2.38
N THR A 28 16.12 4.26 1.32
CA THR A 28 15.24 5.36 0.91
C THR A 28 13.80 4.87 0.90
N GLN A 29 12.94 5.52 1.69
CA GLN A 29 11.51 5.30 1.63
C GLN A 29 10.91 6.03 0.42
N LEU A 30 10.17 5.31 -0.43
CA LEU A 30 9.63 5.85 -1.69
C LEU A 30 8.17 6.31 -1.56
N THR A 31 7.38 5.66 -0.71
CA THR A 31 5.95 5.93 -0.50
C THR A 31 5.63 6.24 0.96
N PHE A 32 4.56 7.00 1.18
CA PHE A 32 4.10 7.39 2.51
C PHE A 32 2.57 7.29 2.58
N GLY A 33 2.06 6.78 3.70
CA GLY A 33 0.64 6.55 3.91
C GLY A 33 0.09 5.35 3.14
N GLY A 34 -1.10 4.91 3.54
CA GLY A 34 -1.73 3.69 3.06
C GLY A 34 -0.94 2.43 3.40
N ASP A 35 -1.57 1.30 3.10
CA ASP A 35 -0.90 0.01 3.02
C ASP A 35 -0.32 -0.12 1.62
N ASN A 36 0.99 -0.34 1.53
CA ASN A 36 1.69 -0.56 0.27
C ASN A 36 2.29 -1.96 0.34
N ALA A 37 1.88 -2.83 -0.58
CA ALA A 37 2.21 -4.25 -0.53
C ALA A 37 2.65 -4.78 -1.88
N GLU A 38 3.24 -5.99 -1.88
CA GLU A 38 3.47 -6.80 -3.08
C GLU A 38 4.24 -6.05 -4.18
N ALA A 39 5.35 -5.41 -3.80
CA ALA A 39 6.19 -4.68 -4.74
C ALA A 39 7.12 -5.63 -5.52
N TYR A 40 7.08 -5.57 -6.86
CA TYR A 40 7.92 -6.37 -7.76
C TYR A 40 8.65 -5.49 -8.78
N TRP A 41 9.89 -5.86 -9.10
CA TRP A 41 10.73 -5.15 -10.06
C TRP A 41 10.40 -5.55 -11.50
N SER A 42 10.52 -4.60 -12.43
CA SER A 42 10.73 -4.95 -13.84
C SER A 42 12.08 -5.67 -13.99
N LEU A 43 12.21 -6.56 -14.98
CA LEU A 43 13.45 -7.32 -15.19
C LEU A 43 14.68 -6.42 -15.43
N ASP A 44 14.47 -5.24 -16.03
CA ASP A 44 15.53 -4.25 -16.23
C ASP A 44 15.82 -3.37 -15.00
N GLY A 45 15.12 -3.60 -13.88
CA GLY A 45 15.31 -2.89 -12.61
C GLY A 45 14.89 -1.42 -12.61
N LYS A 46 14.18 -0.94 -13.62
CA LYS A 46 13.84 0.49 -13.74
C LYS A 46 12.49 0.86 -13.13
N LYS A 47 11.60 -0.11 -12.98
CA LYS A 47 10.23 0.12 -12.49
C LYS A 47 9.86 -0.85 -11.38
N LEU A 48 8.88 -0.44 -10.58
CA LEU A 48 8.18 -1.26 -9.60
C LEU A 48 6.70 -1.35 -9.97
N SER A 49 6.10 -2.53 -9.81
CA SER A 49 4.65 -2.74 -9.73
C SER A 49 4.33 -3.01 -8.28
N PHE A 50 3.26 -2.43 -7.74
CA PHE A 50 2.85 -2.67 -6.36
C PHE A 50 1.37 -2.29 -6.18
N GLN A 51 0.76 -2.77 -5.09
CA GLN A 51 -0.59 -2.37 -4.72
C GLN A 51 -0.58 -1.35 -3.58
N SER A 52 -1.55 -0.43 -3.61
CA SER A 52 -1.75 0.55 -2.55
C SER A 52 -3.22 0.88 -2.37
N ASN A 53 -3.62 1.16 -1.13
CA ASN A 53 -4.95 1.66 -0.75
C ASN A 53 -4.88 3.09 -0.18
N ASN A 54 -3.82 3.84 -0.49
CA ASN A 54 -3.56 5.15 0.12
C ASN A 54 -4.75 6.13 -0.05
N PRO A 55 -5.43 6.53 1.04
CA PRO A 55 -6.60 7.41 0.95
C PRO A 55 -6.22 8.82 0.48
N ALA A 56 -4.99 9.27 0.70
CA ALA A 56 -4.51 10.55 0.17
C ALA A 56 -4.42 10.56 -1.38
N TRP A 57 -4.50 9.39 -2.00
CA TRP A 57 -4.57 9.22 -3.46
C TRP A 57 -6.00 9.05 -3.96
N GLY A 58 -7.01 9.13 -3.09
CA GLY A 58 -8.42 8.94 -3.40
C GLY A 58 -8.79 7.48 -3.63
N LEU A 59 -8.15 6.56 -2.91
CA LEU A 59 -8.38 5.12 -3.06
C LEU A 59 -9.28 4.59 -1.95
N GLU A 60 -10.30 3.85 -2.35
CA GLU A 60 -11.21 3.13 -1.46
C GLU A 60 -10.86 1.63 -1.37
N CYS A 61 -9.89 1.16 -2.17
CA CYS A 61 -9.49 -0.23 -2.32
C CYS A 61 -8.05 -0.32 -2.83
N ASP A 62 -7.45 -1.51 -2.72
CA ASP A 62 -6.14 -1.79 -3.31
C ASP A 62 -6.19 -1.61 -4.83
N GLN A 63 -5.35 -0.71 -5.35
CA GLN A 63 -5.15 -0.46 -6.78
C GLN A 63 -3.69 -0.69 -7.16
N ILE A 64 -3.44 -1.06 -8.42
CA ILE A 64 -2.09 -1.36 -8.93
C ILE A 64 -1.47 -0.12 -9.54
N PHE A 65 -0.21 0.10 -9.19
CA PHE A 65 0.59 1.23 -9.63
C PHE A 65 1.89 0.76 -10.29
N ALA A 66 2.31 1.50 -11.32
CA ALA A 66 3.65 1.42 -11.88
C ALA A 66 4.48 2.64 -11.47
N MET A 67 5.63 2.40 -10.84
CA MET A 67 6.52 3.44 -10.35
C MET A 67 7.88 3.37 -11.04
N SER A 68 8.33 4.49 -11.60
CA SER A 68 9.71 4.64 -12.07
C SER A 68 10.65 4.90 -10.90
N VAL A 69 11.58 3.99 -10.64
CA VAL A 69 12.51 4.06 -9.49
C VAL A 69 13.39 5.31 -9.54
N LYS A 70 13.92 5.65 -10.72
CA LYS A 70 14.73 6.86 -10.94
C LYS A 70 13.98 8.16 -10.58
N LYS A 71 12.66 8.20 -10.76
CA LYS A 71 11.83 9.36 -10.42
C LYS A 71 11.51 9.37 -8.92
N ALA A 72 11.16 8.20 -8.38
CA ALA A 72 10.81 8.04 -6.97
C ALA A 72 11.97 8.39 -6.03
N ILE A 73 13.21 7.98 -6.35
CA ILE A 73 14.38 8.34 -5.54
C ILE A 73 14.66 9.85 -5.57
N LYS A 74 14.39 10.53 -6.68
CA LYS A 74 14.57 11.99 -6.79
C LYS A 74 13.48 12.77 -6.05
N LYS A 75 12.29 12.20 -5.91
CA LYS A 75 11.14 12.82 -5.25
C LYS A 75 10.24 11.74 -4.67
N SER A 76 10.52 11.35 -3.43
CA SER A 76 9.69 10.40 -2.69
C SER A 76 8.30 10.97 -2.42
N GLY A 77 7.31 10.08 -2.23
CA GLY A 77 5.93 10.46 -1.92
C GLY A 77 5.09 10.89 -3.12
N LEU A 78 5.62 10.81 -4.33
CA LEU A 78 4.81 10.98 -5.54
C LEU A 78 3.82 9.82 -5.70
N LYS A 79 2.54 10.14 -5.95
CA LYS A 79 1.56 9.16 -6.45
C LYS A 79 2.04 8.62 -7.80
N PRO A 80 2.35 7.32 -7.93
CA PRO A 80 2.77 6.76 -9.22
C PRO A 80 1.60 6.63 -10.19
N GLY A 81 1.88 6.22 -11.42
CA GLY A 81 0.82 5.99 -12.40
C GLY A 81 -0.01 4.77 -12.00
N MET A 82 -1.32 4.93 -11.83
CA MET A 82 -2.23 3.81 -11.66
C MET A 82 -2.33 3.07 -13.00
N ILE A 83 -2.24 1.75 -12.97
CA ILE A 83 -2.35 0.89 -14.16
C ILE A 83 -3.55 -0.05 -14.10
N SER A 84 -4.15 -0.22 -12.93
CA SER A 84 -5.48 -0.81 -12.82
C SER A 84 -6.58 0.20 -13.19
N THR A 85 -7.83 -0.27 -13.23
CA THR A 85 -9.00 0.49 -13.67
C THR A 85 -9.53 1.50 -12.64
N GLY A 86 -9.04 1.47 -11.39
CA GLY A 86 -9.62 2.21 -10.27
C GLY A 86 -10.91 1.59 -9.71
N LYS A 87 -11.32 0.43 -10.24
CA LYS A 87 -12.56 -0.28 -9.91
C LYS A 87 -12.25 -1.62 -9.24
N GLY A 88 -13.18 -2.10 -8.41
CA GLY A 88 -13.01 -3.34 -7.66
C GLY A 88 -11.76 -3.33 -6.77
N ARG A 89 -11.37 -4.52 -6.29
CA ARG A 89 -10.07 -4.74 -5.64
C ARG A 89 -9.06 -5.29 -6.64
N THR A 90 -7.79 -4.98 -6.43
CA THR A 90 -6.67 -5.56 -7.19
C THR A 90 -5.58 -6.11 -6.27
N THR A 91 -4.78 -7.06 -6.77
CA THR A 91 -3.68 -7.69 -6.00
C THR A 91 -2.65 -8.33 -6.93
N CYS A 92 -1.48 -8.71 -6.39
CA CYS A 92 -0.49 -9.61 -7.02
C CYS A 92 0.01 -9.16 -8.40
N ALA A 93 0.43 -7.89 -8.50
CA ALA A 93 0.91 -7.33 -9.76
C ALA A 93 2.36 -7.69 -10.08
N PHE A 94 2.63 -8.23 -11.27
CA PHE A 94 3.97 -8.66 -11.68
C PHE A 94 4.31 -8.23 -13.11
N TYR A 95 5.55 -7.74 -13.32
CA TYR A 95 6.02 -7.40 -14.66
C TYR A 95 6.26 -8.64 -15.52
N MET A 96 5.67 -8.66 -16.70
CA MET A 96 5.93 -9.69 -17.70
C MET A 96 7.34 -9.56 -18.30
N PRO A 97 7.87 -10.62 -18.96
CA PRO A 97 9.25 -10.64 -19.46
C PRO A 97 9.62 -9.53 -20.45
N ASN A 98 8.64 -8.84 -21.03
CA ASN A 98 8.86 -7.74 -21.98
C ASN A 98 9.14 -6.37 -21.31
N ASN A 99 9.20 -6.29 -19.97
CA ASN A 99 9.43 -5.04 -19.19
C ASN A 99 8.38 -3.93 -19.40
N LYS A 100 7.27 -4.26 -20.05
CA LYS A 100 6.21 -3.32 -20.39
C LYS A 100 4.92 -3.70 -19.70
N ASP A 101 4.47 -4.92 -19.95
CA ASP A 101 3.15 -5.37 -19.53
C ASP A 101 3.19 -5.84 -18.08
N VAL A 102 2.11 -5.62 -17.35
CA VAL A 102 1.97 -6.05 -15.95
C VAL A 102 0.73 -6.93 -15.83
N LEU A 103 0.92 -8.17 -15.38
CA LEU A 103 -0.17 -9.04 -15.00
C LEU A 103 -0.64 -8.67 -13.59
N TYR A 104 -1.94 -8.72 -13.32
CA TYR A 104 -2.49 -8.54 -11.97
C TYR A 104 -3.87 -9.20 -11.86
N ALA A 105 -4.32 -9.48 -10.64
CA ALA A 105 -5.68 -9.95 -10.39
C ALA A 105 -6.61 -8.77 -10.06
N SER A 106 -7.86 -8.81 -10.52
CA SER A 106 -8.86 -7.79 -10.21
C SER A 106 -10.29 -8.32 -10.12
N THR A 107 -11.13 -7.69 -9.29
CA THR A 107 -12.55 -8.02 -9.17
C THR A 107 -13.46 -7.13 -10.03
N HIS A 108 -12.93 -6.24 -10.87
CA HIS A 108 -13.72 -5.17 -11.51
C HIS A 108 -14.83 -5.67 -12.45
N LEU A 109 -14.74 -6.90 -12.98
CA LEU A 109 -15.84 -7.51 -13.74
C LEU A 109 -17.02 -7.93 -12.86
N GLY A 110 -16.81 -8.11 -11.56
CA GLY A 110 -17.87 -8.35 -10.57
C GLY A 110 -18.55 -7.08 -10.04
N GLY A 111 -18.05 -5.89 -10.40
CA GLY A 111 -18.61 -4.59 -10.02
C GLY A 111 -17.55 -3.51 -9.81
N ASP A 112 -17.98 -2.27 -9.98
CA ASP A 112 -17.14 -1.08 -9.77
C ASP A 112 -16.71 -0.87 -8.29
N PRO A 113 -17.59 -1.07 -7.29
CA PRO A 113 -17.23 -0.82 -5.88
C PRO A 113 -16.18 -1.80 -5.34
N CYS A 114 -15.45 -1.38 -4.30
CA CYS A 114 -14.58 -2.28 -3.55
C CYS A 114 -15.43 -3.39 -2.90
N PRO A 115 -15.11 -4.68 -3.09
CA PRO A 115 -15.85 -5.75 -2.45
C PRO A 115 -15.70 -5.67 -0.92
N PRO A 116 -16.74 -6.08 -0.16
CA PRO A 116 -16.73 -5.97 1.30
C PRO A 116 -15.57 -6.79 1.88
N THR A 117 -14.87 -6.23 2.86
CA THR A 117 -13.81 -6.96 3.58
C THR A 117 -14.47 -7.77 4.69
N PRO A 118 -14.42 -9.12 4.66
CA PRO A 118 -14.93 -9.93 5.75
C PRO A 118 -14.11 -9.68 7.02
N ASP A 119 -14.63 -10.11 8.18
CA ASP A 119 -13.86 -10.07 9.43
C ASP A 119 -12.64 -11.00 9.31
N LEU A 120 -11.46 -10.39 9.09
CA LEU A 120 -10.21 -11.08 8.85
C LEU A 120 -9.71 -11.86 10.07
N ARG A 121 -10.31 -11.68 11.25
CA ARG A 121 -9.93 -12.34 12.49
C ARG A 121 -11.08 -13.06 13.17
N GLN A 122 -12.19 -13.30 12.47
CA GLN A 122 -13.38 -13.94 13.03
C GLN A 122 -13.07 -15.26 13.77
N SER A 123 -12.08 -16.02 13.29
CA SER A 123 -11.64 -17.28 13.89
C SER A 123 -10.35 -17.18 14.73
N GLY A 124 -9.95 -15.98 15.14
CA GLY A 124 -8.68 -15.71 15.84
C GLY A 124 -7.41 -15.84 14.99
N LYS A 125 -7.54 -16.20 13.71
CA LYS A 125 -6.45 -16.26 12.72
C LYS A 125 -6.64 -15.16 11.69
N TYR A 126 -5.54 -14.61 11.19
CA TYR A 126 -5.59 -13.67 10.07
C TYR A 126 -5.91 -14.41 8.78
N LEU A 127 -7.01 -14.05 8.13
CA LEU A 127 -7.46 -14.58 6.85
C LEU A 127 -7.28 -13.54 5.74
N TRP A 128 -6.87 -13.98 4.57
CA TRP A 128 -6.88 -13.15 3.36
C TRP A 128 -8.20 -13.34 2.62
N PRO A 129 -8.91 -12.26 2.27
CA PRO A 129 -10.15 -12.38 1.54
C PRO A 129 -9.87 -12.76 0.08
N ILE A 130 -10.46 -13.84 -0.38
CA ILE A 130 -10.47 -14.24 -1.78
C ILE A 130 -11.90 -14.10 -2.30
N TYR A 131 -12.09 -13.26 -3.30
CA TYR A 131 -13.38 -13.05 -3.94
C TYR A 131 -13.50 -13.92 -5.19
N SER A 132 -14.64 -14.57 -5.37
CA SER A 132 -14.91 -15.42 -6.56
C SER A 132 -14.94 -14.64 -7.87
N THR A 133 -15.01 -13.31 -7.80
CA THR A 133 -15.02 -12.39 -8.94
C THR A 133 -13.62 -11.94 -9.36
N PHE A 134 -12.56 -12.40 -8.69
CA PHE A 134 -11.20 -12.18 -9.18
C PHE A 134 -10.99 -12.87 -10.52
N ASP A 135 -10.39 -12.13 -11.45
CA ASP A 135 -9.88 -12.63 -12.71
C ASP A 135 -8.51 -11.99 -13.01
N ILE A 136 -7.78 -12.48 -14.01
CA ILE A 136 -6.44 -12.04 -14.36
C ILE A 136 -6.47 -11.08 -15.55
N PHE A 137 -5.78 -9.95 -15.40
CA PHE A 137 -5.70 -8.90 -16.40
C PHE A 137 -4.26 -8.53 -16.69
N VAL A 138 -4.06 -7.88 -17.83
CA VAL A 138 -2.78 -7.32 -18.25
C VAL A 138 -2.98 -5.86 -18.61
N ALA A 139 -2.12 -4.99 -18.09
CA ALA A 139 -2.07 -3.55 -18.40
C ALA A 139 -0.76 -3.18 -19.11
#